data_AF-A0A6A6NLZ1-F1
#
_entry.id   AF-A0A6A6NLZ1-F1
#
_cell.length_a   1.000
_cell.length_b   1.000
_cell.length_c   1.000
_cell.angle_alpha   90.00
_cell.angle_beta   90.00
_cell.angle_gamma   90.00
#
_symmetry.space_group_name_H-M   'P 1'
#
loop_
_entity.id
_entity.type
_entity.pdbx_description
1 polymer ?
#
loop_
_entity_poly.entity_id
_entity_poly.type
_entity_poly.pdbx_seq_one_letter_code
_entity_poly.pdbx_strand_id
1 'polypeptide(L)'
;MKYLACFIPALATLVAASPLEARNGGPVQCQTCDPLPDNNLCDATTSCVVNWGHEGDGEWPSYCACRAGYKADPMEVGADPTAQWRLPWNTQEGRVFVRPGVKCDTLCEHWELGLNGCQEVPEYPQCM
;
A
#
# COMPACT_ATOMS: atom_id res chain seq x y z
N MET A 1 16.05 70.57 24.58
CA MET A 1 16.53 69.23 24.16
C MET A 1 15.78 68.18 24.97
N LYS A 2 14.83 67.47 24.34
CA LYS A 2 14.06 66.38 24.97
C LYS A 2 14.04 65.23 23.97
N TYR A 3 14.82 64.17 24.26
CA TYR A 3 14.86 62.97 23.45
C TYR A 3 13.65 62.10 23.81
N LEU A 4 12.78 61.86 22.84
CA LEU A 4 11.66 60.93 22.96
C LEU A 4 12.18 59.54 22.57
N ALA A 5 12.32 58.64 23.56
CA ALA A 5 12.68 57.26 23.33
C ALA A 5 11.42 56.47 22.92
N CYS A 6 11.41 55.95 21.70
CA CYS A 6 10.34 55.09 21.19
C CYS A 6 10.68 53.63 21.53
N PHE A 7 10.08 53.09 22.58
CA PHE A 7 10.17 51.68 22.92
C PHE A 7 9.19 50.88 22.04
N ILE A 8 9.74 50.07 21.13
CA ILE A 8 8.96 49.12 20.30
C ILE A 8 9.01 47.76 21.02
N PRO A 9 7.88 47.20 21.48
CA PRO A 9 7.89 45.84 22.01
C PRO A 9 7.94 44.84 20.85
N ALA A 10 8.99 44.02 20.81
CA ALA A 10 9.08 42.88 19.90
C ALA A 10 8.11 41.78 20.38
N LEU A 11 7.01 41.59 19.66
CA LEU A 11 6.12 40.43 19.83
C LEU A 11 6.83 39.17 19.31
N ALA A 12 7.27 38.30 20.23
CA ALA A 12 7.72 36.96 19.89
C ALA A 12 6.49 36.08 19.62
N THR A 13 6.24 35.76 18.35
CA THR A 13 5.21 34.81 17.93
C THR A 13 5.73 33.38 18.13
N LEU A 14 5.26 32.71 19.17
CA LEU A 14 5.43 31.27 19.36
C LEU A 14 4.61 30.54 18.28
N VAL A 15 5.28 30.05 17.24
CA VAL A 15 4.68 29.12 16.28
C VAL A 15 4.58 27.77 16.98
N ALA A 16 3.38 27.40 17.41
CA ALA A 16 3.10 26.06 17.90
C ALA A 16 3.23 25.07 16.73
N ALA A 17 4.29 24.26 16.73
CA ALA A 17 4.38 23.11 15.85
C ALA A 17 3.35 22.08 16.30
N SER A 18 2.30 21.89 15.50
CA SER A 18 1.37 20.78 15.71
C SER A 18 2.13 19.46 15.52
N PRO A 19 1.93 18.45 16.39
CA PRO A 19 2.43 17.12 16.11
C PRO A 19 1.83 16.66 14.78
N LEU A 20 2.65 16.08 13.90
CA LEU A 20 2.14 15.22 12.84
C LEU A 20 1.45 14.06 13.55
N GLU A 21 0.13 14.14 13.69
CA GLU A 21 -0.69 13.00 14.03
C GLU A 21 -0.30 11.91 13.02
N ALA A 22 0.42 10.89 13.48
CA ALA A 22 0.47 9.61 12.80
C ALA A 22 -1.01 9.23 12.65
N ARG A 23 -1.54 9.36 11.43
CA ARG A 23 -2.87 8.87 11.12
C ARG A 23 -2.81 7.39 11.48
N ASN A 24 -3.40 7.03 12.62
CA ASN A 24 -3.79 5.66 12.89
C ASN A 24 -4.81 5.30 11.81
N GLY A 25 -4.28 4.90 10.65
CA GLY A 25 -5.06 4.38 9.56
C GLY A 25 -5.78 3.16 10.10
N GLY A 26 -7.08 3.09 9.84
CA GLY A 26 -7.82 1.86 10.08
C GLY A 26 -7.21 0.66 9.34
N PRO A 27 -7.78 -0.53 9.50
CA PRO A 27 -7.28 -1.72 8.80
C PRO A 27 -7.18 -1.44 7.30
N VAL A 28 -6.01 -1.78 6.71
CA VAL A 28 -5.80 -1.65 5.27
C VAL A 28 -6.89 -2.45 4.56
N GLN A 29 -7.60 -1.78 3.66
CA GLN A 29 -8.65 -2.41 2.85
C GLN A 29 -8.01 -2.98 1.59
N CYS A 30 -7.87 -4.31 1.52
CA CYS A 30 -7.40 -4.99 0.32
C CYS A 30 -8.54 -5.09 -0.69
N GLN A 31 -8.53 -4.20 -1.68
CA GLN A 31 -9.59 -4.14 -2.69
C GLN A 31 -9.60 -5.39 -3.55
N THR A 32 -10.79 -5.96 -3.74
CA THR A 32 -11.00 -7.16 -4.56
C THR A 32 -11.20 -6.82 -6.03
N CYS A 33 -11.01 -7.82 -6.89
CA CYS A 33 -11.39 -7.80 -8.29
C CYS A 33 -12.51 -8.81 -8.56
N ASP A 34 -13.26 -8.62 -9.65
CA ASP A 34 -14.26 -9.57 -10.13
C ASP A 34 -13.64 -10.42 -11.26
N PRO A 35 -13.62 -11.75 -11.19
CA PRO A 35 -13.06 -12.56 -12.28
C PRO A 35 -13.83 -12.44 -13.60
N LEU A 36 -15.05 -11.86 -13.62
CA LEU A 36 -15.78 -11.56 -14.85
C LEU A 36 -15.05 -10.49 -15.68
N PRO A 37 -14.79 -10.73 -16.98
CA PRO A 37 -13.97 -9.85 -17.80
C PRO A 37 -14.36 -8.36 -17.77
N ASP A 38 -15.66 -8.06 -17.80
CA ASP A 38 -16.16 -6.68 -17.83
C ASP A 38 -15.98 -5.92 -16.50
N ASN A 39 -15.77 -6.65 -15.40
CA ASN A 39 -15.67 -6.10 -14.04
C ASN A 39 -14.29 -6.32 -13.41
N ASN A 40 -13.37 -6.95 -14.13
CA ASN A 40 -12.05 -7.33 -13.62
C ASN A 40 -11.24 -6.15 -13.11
N LEU A 41 -11.18 -5.08 -13.91
CA LEU A 41 -10.54 -3.80 -13.60
C LEU A 41 -9.06 -3.89 -13.17
N CYS A 42 -8.44 -5.08 -13.18
CA CYS A 42 -7.03 -5.23 -12.96
C CYS A 42 -6.23 -4.65 -14.14
N ASP A 43 -5.04 -4.14 -13.87
CA ASP A 43 -4.13 -3.71 -14.94
C ASP A 43 -3.66 -4.93 -15.76
N ALA A 44 -3.36 -4.73 -17.04
CA ALA A 44 -2.94 -5.80 -17.96
C ALA A 44 -1.64 -6.52 -17.54
N THR A 45 -0.85 -5.93 -16.63
CA THR A 45 0.35 -6.54 -16.03
C THR A 45 0.04 -7.51 -14.88
N THR A 46 -1.23 -7.64 -14.50
CA THR A 46 -1.71 -8.46 -13.38
C THR A 46 -2.74 -9.49 -13.84
N SER A 47 -3.23 -10.31 -12.92
CA SER A 47 -4.34 -11.24 -13.16
C SER A 47 -5.24 -11.31 -11.95
N CYS A 48 -6.56 -11.20 -12.14
CA CYS A 48 -7.52 -11.42 -11.06
C CYS A 48 -7.50 -12.90 -10.67
N VAL A 49 -7.08 -13.19 -9.43
CA VAL A 49 -6.97 -14.55 -8.91
C VAL A 49 -7.74 -14.69 -7.62
N VAL A 50 -8.47 -15.80 -7.49
CA VAL A 50 -9.13 -16.19 -6.25
C VAL A 50 -8.06 -16.54 -5.21
N ASN A 51 -8.17 -15.97 -4.01
CA ASN A 51 -7.36 -16.37 -2.87
C ASN A 51 -7.86 -17.71 -2.31
N TRP A 52 -7.35 -18.82 -2.86
CA TRP A 52 -7.65 -20.16 -2.35
C TRP A 52 -7.01 -20.46 -0.98
N GLY A 53 -6.23 -19.53 -0.43
CA GLY A 53 -5.72 -19.59 0.93
C GLY A 53 -6.68 -18.99 1.97
N HIS A 54 -7.81 -18.40 1.56
CA HIS A 54 -8.75 -17.74 2.48
C HIS A 54 -9.21 -18.66 3.61
N GLU A 55 -9.05 -18.19 4.84
CA GLU A 55 -9.49 -18.87 6.05
C GLU A 55 -10.68 -18.10 6.64
N GLY A 56 -11.90 -18.63 6.49
CA GLY A 56 -13.08 -17.97 7.03
C GLY A 56 -14.39 -18.44 6.40
N ASP A 57 -15.49 -17.97 6.98
CA ASP A 57 -16.82 -18.10 6.41
C ASP A 57 -17.07 -16.94 5.44
N GLY A 58 -17.44 -17.22 4.19
CA GLY A 58 -17.74 -16.17 3.21
C GLY A 58 -17.38 -16.55 1.77
N GLU A 59 -17.51 -15.57 0.88
CA GLU A 59 -16.98 -15.67 -0.48
C GLU A 59 -15.45 -15.47 -0.47
N TRP A 60 -14.77 -16.26 -1.28
CA TRP A 60 -13.32 -16.25 -1.40
C TRP A 60 -12.90 -14.95 -2.12
N PRO A 61 -12.14 -14.06 -1.47
CA PRO A 61 -11.77 -12.82 -2.11
C PRO A 61 -10.89 -13.10 -3.33
N SER A 62 -11.06 -12.30 -4.37
CA SER A 62 -10.17 -12.31 -5.54
C SER A 62 -9.39 -11.01 -5.60
N TYR A 63 -8.11 -11.10 -5.96
CA TYR A 63 -7.20 -9.95 -5.97
C TYR A 63 -6.44 -9.87 -7.30
N CYS A 64 -6.03 -8.66 -7.70
CA CYS A 64 -5.16 -8.48 -8.84
C CYS A 64 -3.74 -8.91 -8.44
N ALA A 65 -3.34 -10.12 -8.84
CA ALA A 65 -2.02 -10.65 -8.56
C ALA A 65 -1.01 -10.22 -9.62
N CYS A 66 0.16 -9.81 -9.14
CA CYS A 66 1.33 -9.59 -9.96
C CYS A 66 1.88 -10.89 -10.52
N ARG A 67 2.68 -10.77 -11.58
CA ARG A 67 3.60 -11.84 -12.00
C ARG A 67 4.57 -12.13 -10.85
N ALA A 68 5.03 -13.38 -10.73
CA ALA A 68 5.99 -13.76 -9.68
C ALA A 68 7.25 -12.89 -9.76
N GLY A 69 7.67 -12.32 -8.63
CA GLY A 69 8.84 -11.44 -8.55
C GLY A 69 8.60 -9.99 -8.96
N TYR A 70 7.35 -9.59 -9.23
CA TYR A 70 6.99 -8.23 -9.56
C TYR A 70 6.10 -7.58 -8.50
N LYS A 71 6.18 -6.25 -8.41
CA LYS A 71 5.45 -5.36 -7.52
C LYS A 71 5.05 -4.06 -8.23
N ALA A 72 4.23 -3.23 -7.58
CA ALA A 72 3.89 -1.91 -8.09
C ALA A 72 5.08 -0.93 -7.91
N ASP A 73 5.23 0.02 -8.84
CA ASP A 73 6.30 1.02 -8.77
C ASP A 73 6.07 1.96 -7.57
N PRO A 74 6.99 2.03 -6.58
CA PRO A 74 6.89 2.96 -5.46
C PRO A 74 6.81 4.44 -5.89
N MET A 75 7.31 4.80 -7.08
CA MET A 75 7.19 6.14 -7.62
C MET A 75 5.76 6.46 -8.11
N GLU A 76 4.99 5.44 -8.49
CA GLU A 76 3.60 5.59 -8.94
C GLU A 76 2.62 5.52 -7.77
N VAL A 77 2.82 4.57 -6.84
CA VAL A 77 1.89 4.33 -5.72
C VAL A 77 2.26 5.06 -4.43
N GLY A 78 3.50 5.54 -4.32
CA GLY A 78 3.99 6.22 -3.12
C GLY A 78 3.93 5.33 -1.87
N ALA A 79 3.52 5.93 -0.77
CA ALA A 79 3.37 5.27 0.53
C ALA A 79 1.93 4.79 0.81
N ASP A 80 1.09 4.62 -0.23
CA ASP A 80 -0.29 4.14 -0.08
C ASP A 80 -0.29 2.66 0.33
N PRO A 81 -0.66 2.32 1.58
CA PRO A 81 -0.65 0.95 2.05
C PRO A 81 -1.74 0.10 1.37
N THR A 82 -2.72 0.69 0.71
CA THR A 82 -3.76 -0.04 -0.03
C THR A 82 -3.35 -0.40 -1.45
N ALA A 83 -2.23 0.13 -1.94
CA ALA A 83 -1.82 -0.03 -3.32
C ALA A 83 -1.26 -1.42 -3.62
N GLN A 84 -0.51 -1.99 -2.69
CA GLN A 84 0.10 -3.30 -2.84
C GLN A 84 0.30 -4.02 -1.49
N TRP A 85 0.19 -5.34 -1.49
CA TRP A 85 0.37 -6.18 -0.30
C TRP A 85 0.78 -7.60 -0.68
N ARG A 86 1.27 -8.34 0.31
CA ARG A 86 1.41 -9.81 0.28
C ARG A 86 0.42 -10.45 1.24
N LEU A 87 0.20 -11.74 1.05
CA LEU A 87 -0.63 -12.56 1.92
C LEU A 87 0.22 -13.67 2.55
N PRO A 88 -0.06 -14.09 3.80
CA PRO A 88 0.51 -15.30 4.40
C PRO A 88 -0.12 -16.57 3.78
N TRP A 89 -0.18 -16.62 2.45
CA TRP A 89 -0.75 -17.72 1.69
C TRP A 89 0.33 -18.75 1.43
N ASN A 90 0.22 -19.90 2.12
CA ASN A 90 1.16 -21.01 1.97
C ASN A 90 1.40 -21.34 0.49
N THR A 91 2.67 -21.43 0.09
CA THR A 91 3.16 -21.65 -1.29
C THR A 91 3.02 -20.45 -2.26
N GLN A 92 2.52 -19.31 -1.80
CA GLN A 92 2.36 -18.08 -2.57
C GLN A 92 2.91 -16.84 -1.84
N GLU A 93 3.75 -17.01 -0.82
CA GLU A 93 4.19 -15.95 0.10
C GLU A 93 4.97 -14.81 -0.59
N GLY A 94 5.64 -15.12 -1.71
CA GLY A 94 6.34 -14.13 -2.53
C GLY A 94 5.45 -13.42 -3.57
N ARG A 95 4.16 -13.75 -3.63
CA ARG A 95 3.21 -13.13 -4.56
C ARG A 95 2.74 -11.79 -4.01
N VAL A 96 2.88 -10.76 -4.84
CA VAL A 96 2.32 -9.43 -4.57
C VAL A 96 0.94 -9.32 -5.21
N PHE A 97 0.04 -8.66 -4.48
CA PHE A 97 -1.29 -8.28 -4.91
C PHE A 97 -1.38 -6.76 -4.91
N VAL A 98 -2.20 -6.22 -5.80
CA VAL A 98 -2.43 -4.78 -5.92
C VAL A 98 -3.92 -4.51 -6.01
N ARG A 99 -4.31 -3.27 -5.69
CA ARG A 99 -5.69 -2.84 -5.94
C ARG A 99 -5.98 -2.72 -7.45
N PRO A 100 -7.25 -2.83 -7.89
CA PRO A 100 -7.61 -2.67 -9.30
C PRO A 100 -7.05 -1.39 -9.93
N GLY A 101 -6.60 -1.49 -11.18
CA GLY A 101 -5.99 -0.41 -11.96
C GLY A 101 -4.53 -0.08 -11.61
N VAL A 102 -3.93 -0.70 -10.59
CA VAL A 102 -2.50 -0.51 -10.29
C VAL A 102 -1.66 -1.41 -11.17
N LYS A 103 -0.68 -0.81 -11.84
CA LYS A 103 0.30 -1.49 -12.66
C LYS A 103 1.33 -2.22 -11.78
N CYS A 104 1.70 -3.44 -12.17
CA CYS A 104 2.60 -4.29 -11.43
C CYS A 104 3.71 -4.89 -12.32
N ASP A 105 4.62 -4.03 -12.78
CA ASP A 105 5.73 -4.41 -13.65
C ASP A 105 7.12 -3.98 -13.15
N THR A 106 7.23 -3.57 -11.88
CA THR A 106 8.53 -3.32 -11.23
C THR A 106 9.05 -4.61 -10.61
N LEU A 107 10.32 -4.96 -10.81
CA LEU A 107 10.93 -6.11 -10.14
C LEU A 107 11.07 -5.85 -8.62
N CYS A 108 10.84 -6.89 -7.83
CA CYS A 108 11.19 -6.88 -6.41
C CYS A 108 12.71 -6.88 -6.23
N GLU A 109 13.20 -6.45 -5.06
CA GLU A 109 14.64 -6.39 -4.74
C GLU A 109 15.30 -7.78 -4.75
N HIS A 110 14.59 -8.79 -4.24
CA HIS A 110 15.04 -10.17 -4.13
C HIS A 110 14.08 -11.16 -4.84
N TRP A 111 13.64 -10.79 -6.05
CA TRP A 111 12.67 -11.56 -6.83
C TRP A 111 13.08 -13.02 -7.10
N GLU A 112 14.38 -13.31 -7.10
CA GLU A 112 14.98 -14.61 -7.34
C GLU A 112 14.79 -15.61 -6.18
N LEU A 113 14.39 -15.15 -5.00
CA LEU A 113 14.24 -16.01 -3.80
C LEU A 113 12.91 -16.78 -3.74
N GLY A 114 12.10 -16.74 -4.80
CA GLY A 114 10.84 -17.48 -4.89
C GLY A 114 9.84 -17.06 -3.82
N LEU A 115 9.45 -17.97 -2.94
CA LEU A 115 8.53 -17.68 -1.82
C LEU A 115 9.06 -16.62 -0.85
N ASN A 116 10.39 -16.46 -0.77
CA ASN A 116 11.03 -15.45 0.05
C ASN A 116 11.33 -14.16 -0.73
N GLY A 117 10.88 -14.04 -1.98
CA GLY A 117 11.00 -12.82 -2.76
C GLY A 117 9.95 -11.78 -2.35
N CYS A 118 10.16 -10.54 -2.79
CA CYS A 118 9.22 -9.43 -2.59
C CYS A 118 8.90 -9.09 -1.12
N GLN A 119 9.75 -9.49 -0.16
CA GLN A 119 9.52 -9.24 1.27
C GLN A 119 9.53 -7.76 1.66
N GLU A 120 10.02 -6.87 0.78
CA GLU A 120 9.89 -5.44 0.94
C GLU A 120 8.44 -4.93 0.78
N VAL A 121 7.55 -5.74 0.21
CA VAL A 121 6.10 -5.48 0.20
C VAL A 121 5.50 -6.00 1.51
N PRO A 122 4.73 -5.16 2.25
CA PRO A 122 4.11 -5.56 3.51
C PRO A 122 3.14 -6.73 3.35
N GLU A 123 3.13 -7.61 4.35
CA GLU A 123 2.15 -8.68 4.44
C GLU A 123 0.95 -8.26 5.28
N TYR A 124 -0.26 -8.55 4.80
CA TYR A 124 -1.51 -8.20 5.46
C TYR A 124 -2.37 -9.43 5.73
N PRO A 125 -2.19 -10.09 6.90
CA PRO A 125 -2.98 -11.26 7.28
C PRO A 125 -4.48 -11.01 7.36
N GLN A 126 -4.91 -9.77 7.63
CA GLN A 126 -6.33 -9.41 7.66
C GLN A 126 -7.02 -9.45 6.29
N CYS A 127 -6.24 -9.64 5.21
CA CYS A 127 -6.74 -9.79 3.85
C CYS A 127 -6.70 -11.24 3.37
N MET A 128 -6.37 -12.19 4.26
CA MET A 128 -6.52 -13.60 3.96
C MET A 128 -7.97 -13.94 3.78
#